data_AF-A0A7C6Y5X4-F1
#
_entry.id   AF-A0A7C6Y5X4-F1
#
_cell.length_a   1.000
_cell.length_b   1.000
_cell.length_c   1.000
_cell.angle_alpha   90.00
_cell.angle_beta   90.00
_cell.angle_gamma   90.00
#
_symmetry.space_group_name_H-M   'P 1'
#
loop_
_entity.id
_entity.type
_entity.pdbx_description
1 polymer ?
#
loop_
_entity_poly.entity_id
_entity_poly.type
_entity_poly.pdbx_seq_one_letter_code
_entity_poly.pdbx_strand_id
1 'polypeptide(L)'
;MADAVVEAGRKTGPGDAFESLANKIDAIFHPIAKKLTLVAMALVVLMIISVTLDVSLKLANISFPWISEVVTYMMGILTFVALAYVGSIKGHISIDLLFEKLPEKLKAGLGTGHKILELILVVFMAWRLFVYAGTVTTLTGSVLTKLPISVIVYIMFVGLVFYVPVILGDLLHNVASFLNNFSIPGLVILAGLPVAVWTVPYWFAALGFNATMTGVMGIVLMLSLILSGLPLAFGLGTAGAVVFAKLTSFTSLFNFTGRALYSSVGDYYLAVIPFFVVMGSLVAV
;
A
#
# COMPACT_ATOMS: atom_id res chain seq x y z
N MET A 1 -24.63 8.89 -34.85
CA MET A 1 -25.32 7.74 -35.48
C MET A 1 -24.36 6.61 -35.87
N ALA A 2 -23.08 6.88 -36.15
CA ALA A 2 -22.07 5.82 -36.34
C ALA A 2 -21.65 5.11 -35.03
N ASP A 3 -21.69 5.81 -33.88
CA ASP A 3 -21.32 5.23 -32.58
C ASP A 3 -22.37 4.24 -32.01
N ALA A 4 -23.62 4.33 -32.47
CA ALA A 4 -24.71 3.46 -32.02
C ALA A 4 -24.73 2.08 -32.72
N VAL A 5 -23.97 1.90 -33.80
CA VAL A 5 -23.89 0.63 -34.54
C VAL A 5 -22.72 -0.24 -34.05
N VAL A 6 -21.71 0.36 -33.41
CA VAL A 6 -20.59 -0.39 -32.81
C VAL A 6 -20.99 -1.10 -31.51
N GLU A 7 -22.00 -0.58 -30.80
CA GLU A 7 -22.55 -1.20 -29.58
C GLU A 7 -23.38 -2.47 -29.84
N ALA A 8 -23.84 -2.70 -31.08
CA ALA A 8 -24.76 -3.79 -31.41
C ALA A 8 -24.06 -5.14 -31.70
N GLY A 9 -22.74 -5.24 -31.54
CA GLY A 9 -21.95 -6.43 -31.92
C GLY A 9 -20.90 -6.91 -30.92
N ARG A 10 -20.78 -6.30 -29.73
CA ARG A 10 -19.86 -6.82 -28.70
C ARG A 10 -20.50 -8.04 -28.07
N LYS A 11 -20.06 -9.24 -28.48
CA LYS A 11 -20.38 -10.49 -27.79
C LYS A 11 -20.14 -10.26 -26.31
N THR A 12 -21.17 -10.42 -25.48
CA THR A 12 -21.09 -10.32 -24.03
C THR A 12 -20.13 -11.39 -23.52
N GLY A 13 -18.86 -11.01 -23.34
CA GLY A 13 -17.85 -11.90 -22.79
C GLY A 13 -18.18 -12.20 -21.33
N PRO A 14 -17.77 -13.36 -20.78
CA PRO A 14 -17.93 -13.63 -19.35
C PRO A 14 -17.26 -12.55 -18.45
N GLY A 15 -16.29 -11.79 -18.98
CA GLY A 15 -15.65 -10.67 -18.29
C GLY A 15 -16.43 -9.34 -18.28
N ASP A 16 -17.45 -9.16 -19.13
CA ASP A 16 -18.08 -7.84 -19.35
C ASP A 16 -18.85 -7.33 -18.12
N ALA A 17 -19.43 -8.25 -17.34
CA ALA A 17 -20.08 -7.90 -16.08
C ALA A 17 -19.07 -7.40 -15.03
N PHE A 18 -17.90 -8.02 -14.96
CA PHE A 18 -16.81 -7.61 -14.06
C PHE A 18 -16.22 -6.27 -14.47
N GLU A 19 -16.05 -6.04 -15.77
CA GLU A 19 -15.57 -4.76 -16.33
C GLU A 19 -16.58 -3.62 -16.04
N SER A 20 -17.88 -3.87 -16.18
CA SER A 20 -18.92 -2.90 -15.83
C SER A 20 -18.92 -2.55 -14.33
N LEU A 21 -18.75 -3.55 -13.45
CA LEU A 21 -18.65 -3.32 -12.00
C LEU A 21 -17.38 -2.56 -11.64
N ALA A 22 -16.25 -2.91 -12.23
CA ALA A 22 -14.97 -2.25 -12.02
C ALA A 22 -15.06 -0.76 -12.41
N ASN A 23 -15.60 -0.48 -13.61
CA ASN A 23 -15.82 0.89 -14.09
C ASN A 23 -16.74 1.71 -13.16
N LYS A 24 -17.78 1.08 -12.59
CA LYS A 24 -18.65 1.75 -11.61
C LYS A 24 -17.92 2.08 -10.32
N ILE A 25 -17.11 1.16 -9.79
CA ILE A 25 -16.29 1.39 -8.60
C ILE A 25 -15.32 2.55 -8.89
N ASP A 26 -14.58 2.49 -9.99
CA ASP A 26 -13.61 3.53 -10.35
C ASP A 26 -14.28 4.91 -10.52
N ALA A 27 -15.44 4.97 -11.18
CA ALA A 27 -16.18 6.20 -11.37
C ALA A 27 -16.64 6.85 -10.05
N ILE A 28 -17.00 6.02 -9.05
CA ILE A 28 -17.43 6.50 -7.73
C ILE A 28 -16.23 6.92 -6.88
N PHE A 29 -15.15 6.14 -6.88
CA PHE A 29 -14.03 6.34 -5.96
C PHE A 29 -12.96 7.29 -6.48
N HIS A 30 -12.81 7.46 -7.79
CA HIS A 30 -11.87 8.42 -8.38
C HIS A 30 -12.10 9.88 -7.92
N PRO A 31 -13.33 10.45 -7.89
CA PRO A 31 -13.54 11.81 -7.38
C PRO A 31 -13.26 11.92 -5.87
N ILE A 32 -13.52 10.85 -5.11
CA ILE A 32 -13.24 10.80 -3.66
C ILE A 32 -11.72 10.80 -3.44
N ALA A 33 -11.00 9.95 -4.17
CA ALA A 33 -9.54 9.88 -4.14
C ALA A 33 -8.91 11.23 -4.50
N LYS A 34 -9.43 11.92 -5.52
CA LYS A 34 -8.96 13.27 -5.89
C LYS A 34 -9.15 14.31 -4.78
N LYS A 35 -10.27 14.25 -4.04
CA LYS A 35 -10.50 15.13 -2.87
C LYS A 35 -9.56 14.81 -1.71
N LEU A 36 -9.31 13.53 -1.44
CA LEU A 36 -8.32 13.08 -0.45
C LEU A 36 -6.92 13.63 -0.79
N THR A 37 -6.54 13.67 -2.07
CA THR A 37 -5.28 14.27 -2.51
C THR A 37 -5.19 15.76 -2.21
N LEU A 38 -6.29 16.51 -2.33
CA LEU A 38 -6.28 17.93 -1.96
C LEU A 38 -5.94 18.11 -0.47
N VAL A 39 -6.49 17.26 0.39
CA VAL A 39 -6.15 17.22 1.82
C VAL A 39 -4.67 16.86 2.02
N ALA A 40 -4.17 15.84 1.31
CA ALA A 40 -2.75 15.47 1.33
C ALA A 40 -1.84 16.63 0.91
N MET A 41 -2.18 17.36 -0.16
CA MET A 41 -1.42 18.53 -0.61
C MET A 41 -1.41 19.65 0.43
N ALA A 42 -2.56 19.94 1.06
CA ALA A 42 -2.64 20.93 2.13
C ALA A 42 -1.78 20.51 3.34
N LEU A 43 -1.78 19.23 3.71
CA LEU A 43 -0.92 18.70 4.77
C LEU A 43 0.56 18.85 4.43
N VAL A 44 0.98 18.58 3.18
CA VAL A 44 2.38 18.78 2.76
C VAL A 44 2.80 20.23 2.94
N VAL A 45 1.99 21.19 2.48
CA VAL A 45 2.28 22.62 2.62
C VAL A 45 2.38 23.01 4.10
N LEU A 46 1.42 22.58 4.92
CA LEU A 46 1.44 22.88 6.36
C LEU A 46 2.64 22.23 7.07
N MET A 47 3.08 21.05 6.62
CA MET A 47 4.26 20.37 7.15
C MET A 47 5.54 21.14 6.81
N ILE A 48 5.64 21.65 5.58
CA ILE A 48 6.76 22.47 5.13
C ILE A 48 6.84 23.78 5.93
N ILE A 49 5.71 24.46 6.13
CA ILE A 49 5.66 25.67 6.96
C ILE A 49 6.11 25.36 8.38
N SER A 50 5.62 24.26 8.98
CA SER A 50 5.93 23.88 10.36
C SER A 50 7.43 23.60 10.57
N VAL A 51 8.05 22.82 9.68
CA VAL A 51 9.49 22.52 9.77
C VAL A 51 10.35 23.76 9.46
N THR A 52 9.95 24.59 8.50
CA THR A 52 10.67 25.83 8.17
C THR A 52 10.65 26.80 9.35
N LEU A 53 9.49 26.93 10.02
CA LEU A 53 9.36 27.72 11.23
C LEU A 53 10.22 27.16 12.37
N ASP A 54 10.20 25.84 12.60
CA ASP A 54 11.04 25.20 13.62
C ASP A 54 12.53 25.46 13.41
N VAL A 55 13.03 25.30 12.18
CA VAL A 55 14.43 25.59 11.85
C VAL A 55 14.75 27.08 11.99
N SER A 56 13.85 27.97 11.56
CA SER A 56 14.05 29.43 11.68
C SER A 56 14.06 29.89 13.14
N LEU A 57 13.21 29.32 13.99
CA LEU A 57 13.16 29.62 15.42
C LEU A 57 14.39 29.11 16.15
N LYS A 58 14.92 27.94 15.75
CA LYS A 58 16.19 27.43 16.27
C LYS A 58 17.37 28.35 15.97
N LEU A 59 17.37 29.05 14.83
CA LEU A 59 18.38 30.09 14.54
C LEU A 59 18.29 31.28 15.51
N ALA A 60 17.09 31.58 16.02
CA ALA A 60 16.84 32.58 17.07
C ALA A 60 17.01 32.01 18.50
N ASN A 61 17.57 30.81 18.64
CA ASN A 61 17.78 30.11 19.92
C ASN A 61 16.47 29.78 20.68
N ILE A 62 15.35 29.68 19.97
CA ILE A 62 14.03 29.27 20.49
C ILE A 62 13.72 27.89 19.92
N SER A 63 13.48 26.90 20.78
CA SER A 63 13.15 25.54 20.34
C SER A 63 11.79 25.11 20.88
N PHE A 64 10.96 24.56 20.00
CA PHE A 64 9.64 24.02 20.32
C PHE A 64 9.58 22.51 20.06
N PRO A 65 9.83 21.67 21.09
CA PRO A 65 9.88 20.20 20.94
C PRO A 65 8.59 19.55 20.43
N TRP A 66 7.44 20.22 20.54
CA TRP A 66 6.16 19.71 20.07
C TRP A 66 6.02 19.74 18.54
N ILE A 67 6.79 20.57 17.83
CA ILE A 67 6.69 20.67 16.36
C ILE A 67 7.10 19.35 15.70
N SER A 68 8.15 18.69 16.20
CA SER A 68 8.57 17.39 15.68
C SER A 68 7.50 16.31 15.87
N GLU A 69 6.72 16.34 16.96
CA GLU A 69 5.59 15.40 17.15
C GLU A 69 4.49 15.66 16.13
N VAL A 70 4.10 16.93 15.92
CA VAL A 70 3.05 17.29 14.96
C VAL A 70 3.43 16.90 13.53
N VAL A 71 4.66 17.18 13.12
CA VAL A 71 5.19 16.79 11.79
C VAL A 71 5.16 15.27 11.62
N THR A 72 5.51 14.53 12.67
CA THR A 72 5.45 13.05 12.67
C THR A 72 4.01 12.55 12.45
N TYR A 73 3.02 13.16 13.10
CA TYR A 73 1.61 12.80 12.90
C TYR A 73 1.13 13.16 11.50
N MET A 74 1.52 14.32 10.99
CA MET A 74 1.19 14.75 9.65
C MET A 74 1.76 13.81 8.59
N MET A 75 3.00 13.33 8.75
CA MET A 75 3.62 12.37 7.84
C MET A 75 2.85 11.03 7.79
N GLY A 76 2.44 10.53 8.96
CA GLY A 76 1.58 9.35 9.07
C GLY A 76 0.26 9.53 8.32
N ILE A 77 -0.48 10.60 8.63
CA ILE A 77 -1.77 10.90 7.98
C ILE A 77 -1.59 11.06 6.47
N LEU A 78 -0.63 11.89 6.06
CA LEU A 78 -0.32 12.19 4.66
C LEU A 78 -0.14 10.90 3.85
N THR A 79 0.68 9.98 4.36
CA THR A 79 1.02 8.76 3.65
C THR A 79 -0.23 7.95 3.36
N PHE A 80 -1.03 7.63 4.39
CA PHE A 80 -2.21 6.77 4.22
C PHE A 80 -3.37 7.45 3.48
N VAL A 81 -3.51 8.77 3.60
CA VAL A 81 -4.52 9.54 2.83
C VAL A 81 -4.15 9.62 1.35
N ALA A 82 -2.85 9.78 1.03
CA ALA A 82 -2.38 9.83 -0.36
C ALA A 82 -2.42 8.46 -1.07
N LEU A 83 -2.30 7.35 -0.32
CA LEU A 83 -2.27 5.99 -0.88
C LEU A 83 -3.44 5.70 -1.84
N ALA A 84 -4.66 6.09 -1.48
CA ALA A 84 -5.84 5.81 -2.30
C ALA A 84 -5.74 6.46 -3.69
N TYR A 85 -5.26 7.69 -3.76
CA TYR A 85 -5.09 8.39 -5.03
C TYR A 85 -3.91 7.86 -5.84
N VAL A 86 -2.75 7.64 -5.20
CA VAL A 86 -1.57 7.06 -5.86
C VAL A 86 -1.91 5.69 -6.45
N GLY A 87 -2.70 4.89 -5.72
CA GLY A 87 -3.26 3.65 -6.19
C GLY A 87 -4.12 3.80 -7.44
N SER A 88 -5.02 4.80 -7.46
CA SER A 88 -5.96 4.99 -8.56
C SER A 88 -5.30 5.39 -9.88
N ILE A 89 -4.19 6.12 -9.82
CA ILE A 89 -3.39 6.48 -11.02
C ILE A 89 -2.32 5.44 -11.36
N LYS A 90 -2.31 4.29 -10.66
CA LYS A 90 -1.28 3.24 -10.77
C LYS A 90 0.14 3.79 -10.64
N GLY A 91 0.31 4.83 -9.81
CA GLY A 91 1.59 5.51 -9.56
C GLY A 91 2.53 4.75 -8.63
N HIS A 92 2.31 3.44 -8.46
CA HIS A 92 3.15 2.60 -7.62
C HIS A 92 4.45 2.26 -8.34
N ILE A 93 5.56 2.21 -7.61
CA ILE A 93 6.85 1.82 -8.18
C ILE A 93 6.88 0.29 -8.31
N SER A 94 6.73 -0.19 -9.55
CA SER A 94 6.86 -1.60 -9.93
C SER A 94 8.06 -1.81 -10.84
N ILE A 95 8.69 -2.99 -10.75
CA ILE A 95 9.77 -3.38 -11.66
C ILE A 95 9.17 -4.22 -12.78
N ASP A 96 8.97 -3.62 -13.95
CA ASP A 96 8.29 -4.28 -15.07
C ASP A 96 9.23 -5.12 -15.97
N LEU A 97 10.53 -5.18 -15.65
CA LEU A 97 11.58 -5.79 -16.50
C LEU A 97 11.32 -7.25 -16.89
N LEU A 98 10.83 -8.08 -15.98
CA LEU A 98 10.47 -9.48 -16.28
C LEU A 98 9.00 -9.62 -16.63
N PHE A 99 8.13 -8.80 -16.03
CA PHE A 99 6.70 -8.83 -16.29
C PHE A 99 6.40 -8.57 -17.77
N GLU A 100 7.06 -7.59 -18.39
CA GLU A 100 6.86 -7.22 -19.80
C GLU A 100 7.26 -8.33 -20.79
N LYS A 101 8.20 -9.20 -20.43
CA LYS A 101 8.66 -10.29 -21.30
C LYS A 101 7.74 -11.51 -21.31
N LEU A 102 6.75 -11.56 -20.42
CA LEU A 102 5.85 -12.69 -20.33
C LEU A 102 4.75 -12.63 -21.41
N PRO A 103 4.26 -13.79 -21.88
CA PRO A 103 3.09 -13.84 -22.77
C PRO A 103 1.85 -13.30 -22.05
N GLU A 104 0.95 -12.66 -22.79
CA GLU A 104 -0.23 -11.95 -22.27
C GLU A 104 -1.10 -12.81 -21.32
N LYS A 105 -1.19 -14.10 -21.61
CA LYS A 105 -1.94 -15.07 -20.80
C LYS A 105 -1.37 -15.27 -19.39
N LEU A 106 -0.03 -15.30 -19.26
CA LEU A 106 0.62 -15.42 -17.95
C LEU A 106 0.62 -14.07 -17.22
N LYS A 107 0.73 -12.96 -17.95
CA LYS A 107 0.58 -11.60 -17.39
C LYS A 107 -0.78 -11.41 -16.74
N ALA A 108 -1.87 -11.84 -17.39
CA ALA A 108 -3.21 -11.73 -16.83
C ALA A 108 -3.36 -12.55 -15.52
N GLY A 109 -2.84 -13.79 -15.49
CA GLY A 109 -2.86 -14.62 -14.28
C GLY A 109 -2.00 -14.06 -13.15
N LEU A 110 -0.76 -13.63 -13.45
CA LEU A 110 0.16 -13.02 -12.48
C LEU A 110 -0.37 -11.69 -11.95
N GLY A 111 -0.83 -10.81 -12.82
CA GLY A 111 -1.38 -9.51 -12.44
C GLY A 111 -2.57 -9.65 -11.51
N THR A 112 -3.46 -10.61 -11.81
CA THR A 112 -4.58 -10.92 -10.91
C THR A 112 -4.11 -11.50 -9.57
N GLY A 113 -3.13 -12.42 -9.58
CA GLY A 113 -2.52 -12.97 -8.36
C GLY A 113 -1.85 -11.90 -7.49
N HIS A 114 -1.14 -10.95 -8.10
CA HIS A 114 -0.56 -9.79 -7.42
C HIS A 114 -1.64 -8.93 -6.78
N LYS A 115 -2.72 -8.59 -7.50
CA LYS A 115 -3.83 -7.81 -6.93
C LYS A 115 -4.54 -8.51 -5.78
N ILE A 116 -4.62 -9.85 -5.81
CA ILE A 116 -5.12 -10.63 -4.66
C ILE A 116 -4.19 -10.48 -3.46
N LEU A 117 -2.87 -10.60 -3.65
CA LEU A 117 -1.88 -10.40 -2.57
C LEU A 117 -1.94 -8.97 -2.00
N GLU A 118 -2.02 -7.96 -2.86
CA GLU A 118 -2.19 -6.55 -2.48
C GLU A 118 -3.45 -6.37 -1.63
N LEU A 119 -4.58 -6.89 -2.08
CA LEU A 119 -5.85 -6.78 -1.38
C LEU A 119 -5.81 -7.46 -0.01
N ILE A 120 -5.30 -8.70 0.07
CA ILE A 120 -5.16 -9.43 1.34
C ILE A 120 -4.30 -8.63 2.31
N LEU A 121 -3.17 -8.11 1.85
CA LEU A 121 -2.24 -7.37 2.68
C LEU A 121 -2.85 -6.05 3.18
N VAL A 122 -3.52 -5.29 2.32
CA VAL A 122 -4.16 -4.02 2.70
C VAL A 122 -5.31 -4.23 3.68
N VAL A 123 -6.17 -5.23 3.45
CA VAL A 123 -7.24 -5.58 4.39
C VAL A 123 -6.65 -6.01 5.73
N PHE A 124 -5.57 -6.80 5.71
CA PHE A 124 -4.85 -7.21 6.92
C PHE A 124 -4.25 -6.01 7.67
N MET A 125 -3.59 -5.09 6.97
CA MET A 125 -3.07 -3.85 7.53
C MET A 125 -4.19 -3.01 8.14
N ALA A 126 -5.30 -2.81 7.43
CA ALA A 126 -6.44 -2.02 7.90
C ALA A 126 -7.02 -2.62 9.18
N TRP A 127 -7.24 -3.94 9.24
CA TRP A 127 -7.67 -4.62 10.45
C TRP A 127 -6.70 -4.34 11.60
N ARG A 128 -5.39 -4.59 11.40
CA ARG A 128 -4.41 -4.47 12.49
C ARG A 128 -4.23 -3.03 12.95
N LEU A 129 -4.39 -2.07 12.05
CA LEU A 129 -4.35 -0.64 12.38
C LEU A 129 -5.57 -0.22 13.20
N PHE A 130 -6.76 -0.75 12.89
CA PHE A 130 -7.97 -0.53 13.70
C PHE A 130 -7.84 -1.10 15.12
N VAL A 131 -7.35 -2.34 15.25
CA VAL A 131 -7.08 -2.95 16.56
C VAL A 131 -6.06 -2.13 17.33
N TYR A 132 -4.98 -1.71 16.67
CA TYR A 132 -3.94 -0.88 17.30
C TYR A 132 -4.51 0.47 17.78
N ALA A 133 -5.37 1.13 16.99
CA ALA A 133 -6.04 2.37 17.36
C ALA A 133 -6.88 2.24 18.65
N GLY A 134 -7.54 1.09 18.85
CA GLY A 134 -8.29 0.79 20.07
C GLY A 134 -7.40 0.52 21.28
N THR A 135 -6.17 0.03 21.08
CA THR A 135 -5.22 -0.25 22.17
C THR A 135 -4.39 0.96 22.60
N VAL A 136 -4.10 1.88 21.68
CA VAL A 136 -3.13 2.97 21.89
C VAL A 136 -3.63 4.11 22.80
N THR A 137 -4.86 4.02 23.33
CA THR A 137 -5.45 4.98 24.27
C THR A 137 -5.02 4.80 25.73
N THR A 138 -4.44 3.65 26.11
CA THR A 138 -4.26 3.30 27.53
C THR A 138 -2.83 3.45 28.08
N LEU A 139 -1.79 3.51 27.23
CA LEU A 139 -0.39 3.37 27.69
C LEU A 139 0.62 4.36 27.11
N THR A 140 0.28 5.17 26.11
CA THR A 140 1.25 6.04 25.40
C THR A 140 0.57 7.29 24.81
N GLY A 141 0.11 8.20 25.65
CA GLY A 141 -0.20 9.57 25.19
C GLY A 141 1.10 10.29 24.82
N SER A 142 1.07 11.20 23.84
CA SER A 142 2.25 12.03 23.56
C SER A 142 2.60 12.87 24.79
N VAL A 143 3.87 12.85 25.17
CA VAL A 143 4.34 13.42 26.43
C VAL A 143 4.25 14.96 26.40
N LEU A 144 4.33 15.56 25.20
CA LEU A 144 4.43 17.00 25.01
C LEU A 144 3.11 17.63 24.54
N THR A 145 2.48 17.07 23.51
CA THR A 145 1.33 17.70 22.83
C THR A 145 -0.03 17.29 23.42
N LYS A 146 -0.08 16.23 24.25
CA LYS A 146 -1.31 15.63 24.81
C LYS A 146 -2.37 15.24 23.75
N LEU A 147 -1.98 15.17 22.48
CA LEU A 147 -2.85 14.72 21.41
C LEU A 147 -3.06 13.20 21.53
N PRO A 148 -4.32 12.72 21.45
CA PRO A 148 -4.59 11.30 21.48
C PRO A 148 -4.09 10.65 20.18
N ILE A 149 -2.98 9.90 20.28
CA ILE A 149 -2.39 9.15 19.16
C ILE A 149 -3.42 8.25 18.48
N SER A 150 -4.40 7.75 19.25
CA SER A 150 -5.52 6.95 18.72
C SER A 150 -6.27 7.65 17.60
N VAL A 151 -6.50 8.96 17.69
CA VAL A 151 -7.19 9.72 16.63
C VAL A 151 -6.37 9.73 15.35
N ILE A 152 -5.06 9.92 15.46
CA ILE A 152 -4.14 9.89 14.31
C ILE A 152 -4.16 8.51 13.64
N VAL A 153 -4.08 7.44 14.42
CA VAL A 153 -4.12 6.06 13.90
C VAL A 153 -5.49 5.74 13.27
N TYR A 154 -6.59 6.25 13.82
CA TYR A 154 -7.92 6.12 13.19
C TYR A 154 -8.00 6.83 11.84
N ILE A 155 -7.41 8.02 11.69
CA ILE A 155 -7.35 8.71 10.39
C ILE A 155 -6.55 7.88 9.37
N MET A 156 -5.42 7.30 9.79
CA MET A 156 -4.62 6.41 8.93
C MET A 156 -5.40 5.16 8.51
N PHE A 157 -6.18 4.56 9.43
CA PHE A 157 -7.09 3.46 9.13
C PHE A 157 -8.12 3.86 8.07
N VAL A 158 -8.74 5.03 8.20
CA VAL A 158 -9.68 5.55 7.21
C VAL A 158 -9.01 5.69 5.83
N GLY A 159 -7.76 6.16 5.77
CA GLY A 159 -6.98 6.22 4.54
C GLY A 159 -6.80 4.85 3.86
N LEU A 160 -6.46 3.80 4.62
CA LEU A 160 -6.39 2.43 4.10
C LEU A 160 -7.75 1.90 3.65
N VAL A 161 -8.82 2.19 4.38
CA VAL A 161 -10.17 1.76 4.00
C VAL A 161 -10.58 2.37 2.66
N PHE A 162 -10.24 3.64 2.40
CA PHE A 162 -10.49 4.27 1.09
C PHE A 162 -9.65 3.67 -0.03
N TYR A 163 -8.51 3.04 0.27
CA TYR A 163 -7.68 2.38 -0.72
C TYR A 163 -8.22 1.00 -1.12
N VAL A 164 -8.97 0.31 -0.24
CA VAL A 164 -9.52 -1.03 -0.52
C VAL A 164 -10.40 -1.07 -1.78
N PRO A 165 -11.38 -0.15 -1.98
CA PRO A 165 -12.18 -0.13 -3.21
C PRO A 165 -11.38 0.12 -4.47
N VAL A 166 -10.30 0.91 -4.39
CA VAL A 166 -9.42 1.19 -5.54
C VAL A 166 -8.72 -0.08 -6.01
N ILE A 167 -8.14 -0.85 -5.08
CA ILE A 167 -7.55 -2.15 -5.41
C ILE A 167 -8.60 -3.14 -5.90
N LEU A 168 -9.81 -3.09 -5.33
CA LEU A 168 -10.89 -3.97 -5.74
C LEU A 168 -11.33 -3.71 -7.19
N GLY A 169 -11.43 -2.44 -7.60
CA GLY A 169 -11.68 -2.06 -9.00
C GLY A 169 -10.59 -2.61 -9.93
N ASP A 170 -9.33 -2.38 -9.60
CA ASP A 170 -8.18 -2.94 -10.33
C ASP A 170 -8.19 -4.48 -10.40
N LEU A 171 -8.58 -5.15 -9.32
CA LEU A 171 -8.68 -6.60 -9.27
C LEU A 171 -9.79 -7.10 -10.21
N LEU A 172 -10.95 -6.45 -10.23
CA LEU A 172 -12.05 -6.81 -11.13
C LEU A 172 -11.68 -6.63 -12.60
N HIS A 173 -10.95 -5.57 -12.95
CA HIS A 173 -10.40 -5.37 -14.30
C HIS A 173 -9.44 -6.49 -14.71
N ASN A 174 -8.54 -6.89 -13.80
CA ASN A 174 -7.59 -7.98 -14.05
C ASN A 174 -8.30 -9.34 -14.17
N VAL A 175 -9.32 -9.59 -13.34
CA VAL A 175 -10.18 -10.79 -13.45
C VAL A 175 -10.94 -10.80 -14.78
N ALA A 176 -11.51 -9.68 -15.22
CA ALA A 176 -12.19 -9.58 -16.51
C ALA A 176 -11.25 -9.89 -17.68
N SER A 177 -10.04 -9.33 -17.66
CA SER A 177 -8.99 -9.61 -18.66
C SER A 177 -8.59 -11.08 -18.67
N PHE A 178 -8.45 -11.69 -17.49
CA PHE A 178 -8.12 -13.10 -17.35
C PHE A 178 -9.24 -14.02 -17.88
N LEU A 179 -10.51 -13.70 -17.59
CA LEU A 179 -11.67 -14.46 -18.07
C LEU A 179 -11.80 -14.40 -19.60
N ASN A 180 -11.54 -13.24 -20.20
CA ASN A 180 -11.61 -13.07 -21.65
C ASN A 180 -10.47 -13.78 -22.39
N ASN A 181 -9.29 -13.88 -21.77
CA ASN A 181 -8.10 -14.57 -22.31
C ASN A 181 -7.76 -15.87 -21.56
N PHE A 182 -8.79 -16.62 -21.17
CA PHE A 182 -8.66 -17.77 -20.28
C PHE A 182 -7.57 -18.74 -20.73
N SER A 183 -6.66 -19.06 -19.81
CA SER A 183 -5.56 -19.99 -20.05
C SER A 183 -5.29 -20.82 -18.81
N ILE A 184 -5.24 -22.14 -18.97
CA ILE A 184 -4.92 -23.10 -17.90
C ILE A 184 -3.62 -22.74 -17.15
N PRO A 185 -2.47 -22.45 -17.81
CA PRO A 185 -1.27 -22.04 -17.10
C PRO A 185 -1.42 -20.71 -16.35
N GLY A 186 -2.21 -19.78 -16.87
CA GLY A 186 -2.55 -18.54 -16.16
C GLY A 186 -3.40 -18.79 -14.91
N LEU A 187 -4.31 -19.77 -14.94
CA LEU A 187 -5.13 -20.17 -13.79
C LEU A 187 -4.29 -20.82 -12.68
N VAL A 188 -3.33 -21.67 -13.07
CA VAL A 188 -2.39 -22.29 -12.14
C VAL A 188 -1.56 -21.22 -11.44
N ILE A 189 -1.10 -20.19 -12.15
CA ILE A 189 -0.35 -19.09 -11.55
C ILE A 189 -1.24 -18.21 -10.67
N LEU A 190 -2.44 -17.87 -11.15
CA LEU A 190 -3.43 -17.10 -10.38
C LEU A 190 -3.69 -17.71 -9.00
N ALA A 191 -4.01 -19.01 -8.97
CA ALA A 191 -4.32 -19.72 -7.73
C ALA A 191 -3.05 -20.10 -6.96
N GLY A 192 -2.00 -20.48 -7.67
CA GLY A 192 -0.75 -20.97 -7.11
C GLY A 192 0.08 -19.89 -6.45
N LEU A 193 0.13 -18.67 -6.98
CA LEU A 193 0.99 -17.61 -6.46
C LEU A 193 0.59 -17.14 -5.04
N PRO A 194 -0.68 -16.78 -4.76
CA PRO A 194 -1.10 -16.41 -3.41
C PRO A 194 -0.91 -17.57 -2.42
N VAL A 195 -1.26 -18.79 -2.82
CA VAL A 195 -1.12 -19.99 -1.96
C VAL A 195 0.36 -20.29 -1.69
N ALA A 196 1.23 -20.20 -2.70
CA ALA A 196 2.66 -20.43 -2.54
C ALA A 196 3.26 -19.43 -1.55
N VAL A 197 2.95 -18.14 -1.69
CA VAL A 197 3.47 -17.08 -0.79
C VAL A 197 3.04 -17.31 0.66
N TRP A 198 1.76 -17.62 0.90
CA TRP A 198 1.25 -17.83 2.26
C TRP A 198 1.67 -19.17 2.88
N THR A 199 2.00 -20.18 2.07
CA THR A 199 2.49 -21.47 2.57
C THR A 199 3.99 -21.47 2.87
N VAL A 200 4.76 -20.47 2.41
CA VAL A 200 6.22 -20.39 2.63
C VAL A 200 6.68 -20.60 4.08
N PRO A 201 6.03 -20.03 5.12
CA PRO A 201 6.45 -20.27 6.50
C PRO A 201 6.45 -21.76 6.88
N TYR A 202 5.52 -22.55 6.33
CA TYR A 202 5.44 -23.99 6.55
C TYR A 202 6.55 -24.74 5.82
N TRP A 203 6.89 -24.33 4.60
CA TRP A 203 8.04 -24.89 3.86
C TRP A 203 9.35 -24.61 4.58
N PHE A 204 9.55 -23.39 5.09
CA PHE A 204 10.73 -23.04 5.89
C PHE A 204 10.79 -23.83 7.20
N ALA A 205 9.64 -24.16 7.78
CA ALA A 205 9.57 -25.03 8.96
C ALA A 205 9.89 -26.49 8.61
N ALA A 206 9.35 -27.02 7.51
CA ALA A 206 9.58 -28.39 7.06
C ALA A 206 11.04 -28.64 6.66
N LEU A 207 11.69 -27.65 6.06
CA LEU A 207 13.10 -27.72 5.67
C LEU A 207 14.07 -27.43 6.83
N GLY A 208 13.57 -27.10 8.03
CA GLY A 208 14.40 -26.90 9.22
C GLY A 208 15.34 -25.69 9.13
N PHE A 209 14.98 -24.64 8.40
CA PHE A 209 15.87 -23.49 8.17
C PHE A 209 16.19 -22.70 9.45
N ASN A 210 17.47 -22.37 9.60
CA ASN A 210 18.03 -21.55 10.67
C ASN A 210 17.54 -20.09 10.53
N ALA A 211 17.69 -19.27 11.58
CA ALA A 211 17.28 -17.85 11.54
C ALA A 211 17.96 -17.06 10.39
N THR A 212 19.26 -17.26 10.19
CA THR A 212 20.01 -16.61 9.10
C THR A 212 19.52 -17.04 7.72
N MET A 213 19.28 -18.35 7.52
CA MET A 213 18.78 -18.87 6.24
C MET A 213 17.35 -18.39 5.95
N THR A 214 16.51 -18.29 6.99
CA THR A 214 15.15 -17.72 6.88
C THR A 214 15.21 -16.27 6.41
N GLY A 215 16.16 -15.48 6.93
CA GLY A 215 16.40 -14.11 6.48
C GLY A 215 16.84 -14.03 5.01
N VAL A 216 17.84 -14.84 4.62
CA VAL A 216 18.33 -14.89 3.23
C VAL A 216 17.22 -15.32 2.26
N MET A 217 16.48 -16.38 2.58
CA MET A 217 15.35 -16.83 1.76
C MET A 217 14.22 -15.81 1.73
N GLY A 218 14.03 -15.05 2.80
CA GLY A 218 13.14 -13.90 2.85
C GLY A 218 13.51 -12.81 1.83
N ILE A 219 14.78 -12.47 1.73
CA ILE A 219 15.29 -11.51 0.75
C ILE A 219 15.10 -12.06 -0.67
N VAL A 220 15.43 -13.33 -0.91
CA VAL A 220 15.22 -13.98 -2.22
C VAL A 220 13.74 -13.97 -2.61
N LEU A 221 12.84 -14.27 -1.68
CA LEU A 221 11.40 -14.23 -1.90
C LEU A 221 10.92 -12.80 -2.21
N MET A 222 11.37 -11.82 -1.43
CA MET A 222 11.08 -10.41 -1.64
C MET A 222 11.50 -9.96 -3.04
N LEU A 223 12.76 -10.23 -3.42
CA LEU A 223 13.28 -9.88 -4.74
C LEU A 223 12.50 -10.60 -5.85
N SER A 224 12.17 -11.86 -5.67
CA SER A 224 11.41 -12.63 -6.67
C SER A 224 10.01 -12.03 -6.90
N LEU A 225 9.33 -11.58 -5.83
CA LEU A 225 8.02 -10.93 -5.93
C LEU A 225 8.10 -9.55 -6.58
N ILE A 226 9.09 -8.74 -6.21
CA ILE A 226 9.25 -7.40 -6.81
C ILE A 226 9.59 -7.54 -8.30
N LEU A 227 10.50 -8.46 -8.64
CA LEU A 227 10.91 -8.73 -10.00
C LEU A 227 9.79 -9.32 -10.86
N SER A 228 8.79 -9.99 -10.26
CA SER A 228 7.61 -10.46 -11.01
C SER A 228 6.64 -9.35 -11.39
N GLY A 229 6.86 -8.11 -10.95
CA GLY A 229 6.02 -6.94 -11.25
C GLY A 229 5.09 -6.54 -10.09
N LEU A 230 5.20 -7.19 -8.92
CA LEU A 230 4.48 -6.72 -7.72
C LEU A 230 5.07 -5.38 -7.26
N PRO A 231 4.24 -4.38 -6.91
CA PRO A 231 4.78 -3.11 -6.44
C PRO A 231 5.60 -3.28 -5.16
N LEU A 232 6.66 -2.47 -5.05
CA LEU A 232 7.72 -2.63 -4.06
C LEU A 232 7.21 -2.79 -2.62
N ALA A 233 6.26 -1.94 -2.21
CA ALA A 233 5.70 -1.94 -0.85
C ALA A 233 4.99 -3.27 -0.49
N PHE A 234 4.27 -3.86 -1.44
CA PHE A 234 3.57 -5.13 -1.23
C PHE A 234 4.53 -6.31 -1.25
N GLY A 235 5.56 -6.28 -2.10
CA GLY A 235 6.63 -7.28 -2.08
C GLY A 235 7.39 -7.30 -0.75
N LEU A 236 7.76 -6.11 -0.26
CA LEU A 236 8.37 -5.94 1.06
C LEU A 236 7.44 -6.39 2.19
N GLY A 237 6.18 -5.95 2.17
CA GLY A 237 5.22 -6.24 3.22
C GLY A 237 4.88 -7.74 3.31
N THR A 238 4.66 -8.40 2.17
CA THR A 238 4.36 -9.85 2.12
C THR A 238 5.56 -10.68 2.57
N ALA A 239 6.74 -10.42 2.01
CA ALA A 239 7.97 -11.13 2.37
C ALA A 239 8.33 -10.93 3.85
N GLY A 240 8.24 -9.67 4.32
CA GLY A 240 8.47 -9.32 5.72
C GLY A 240 7.51 -10.04 6.66
N ALA A 241 6.22 -10.10 6.32
CA ALA A 241 5.22 -10.83 7.11
C ALA A 241 5.53 -12.33 7.20
N VAL A 242 5.91 -12.96 6.08
CA VAL A 242 6.30 -14.39 6.01
C VAL A 242 7.51 -14.68 6.90
N VAL A 243 8.58 -13.89 6.78
CA VAL A 243 9.81 -14.05 7.57
C VAL A 243 9.54 -13.81 9.05
N PHE A 244 8.81 -12.73 9.38
CA PHE A 244 8.51 -12.38 10.75
C PHE A 244 7.64 -13.43 11.45
N ALA A 245 6.66 -14.00 10.73
CA ALA A 245 5.83 -15.09 11.24
C ALA A 245 6.66 -16.32 11.61
N LYS A 246 7.70 -16.63 10.84
CA LYS A 246 8.61 -17.76 11.11
C LYS A 246 9.59 -17.49 12.25
N LEU A 247 10.17 -16.28 12.31
CA LEU A 247 11.18 -15.94 13.33
C LEU A 247 10.59 -15.72 14.72
N THR A 248 9.37 -15.19 14.80
CA THR A 248 8.75 -14.84 16.10
C THR A 248 7.56 -15.74 16.39
N SER A 249 6.46 -15.53 15.68
CA SER A 249 5.25 -16.37 15.66
C SER A 249 4.16 -15.65 14.86
N PHE A 250 3.11 -16.37 14.44
CA PHE A 250 1.92 -15.75 13.83
C PHE A 250 1.22 -14.76 14.77
N THR A 251 1.14 -15.07 16.06
CA THR A 251 0.50 -14.19 17.07
C THR A 251 1.27 -12.87 17.22
N SER A 252 2.60 -12.94 17.23
CA SER A 252 3.45 -11.76 17.30
C SER A 252 3.35 -10.91 16.03
N LEU A 253 3.24 -11.52 14.84
CA LEU A 253 3.02 -10.79 13.59
C LEU A 253 1.77 -9.92 13.71
N PHE A 254 0.66 -10.50 14.14
CA PHE A 254 -0.58 -9.76 14.33
C PHE A 254 -0.36 -8.58 15.28
N ASN A 255 0.15 -8.82 16.48
CA ASN A 255 0.33 -7.78 17.49
C ASN A 255 1.33 -6.68 17.09
N PHE A 256 2.34 -7.01 16.30
CA PHE A 256 3.36 -6.07 15.87
C PHE A 256 2.92 -5.18 14.70
N THR A 257 2.23 -5.74 13.70
CA THR A 257 1.94 -5.04 12.44
C THR A 257 1.30 -3.67 12.63
N GLY A 258 0.25 -3.55 13.45
CA GLY A 258 -0.45 -2.28 13.65
C GLY A 258 0.46 -1.15 14.19
N ARG A 259 1.35 -1.49 15.13
CA ARG A 259 2.35 -0.56 15.66
C ARG A 259 3.41 -0.23 14.63
N ALA A 260 3.89 -1.24 13.90
CA ALA A 260 4.92 -1.08 12.89
C ALA A 260 4.49 -0.11 11.78
N LEU A 261 3.23 -0.17 11.34
CA LEU A 261 2.68 0.74 10.32
C LEU A 261 2.70 2.20 10.76
N TYR A 262 2.46 2.45 12.05
CA TYR A 262 2.53 3.78 12.60
C TYR A 262 3.97 4.25 12.76
N SER A 263 4.84 3.43 13.38
CA SER A 263 6.22 3.83 13.69
C SER A 263 7.12 3.94 12.46
N SER A 264 6.86 3.16 11.40
CA SER A 264 7.70 3.19 10.19
C SER A 264 7.38 4.35 9.25
N VAL A 265 6.17 4.92 9.37
CA VAL A 265 5.68 5.97 8.47
C VAL A 265 5.59 7.32 9.18
N GLY A 266 5.20 7.31 10.45
CA GLY A 266 5.30 8.46 11.33
C GLY A 266 6.72 8.61 11.84
N ASP A 267 7.63 9.04 10.96
CA ASP A 267 8.99 9.43 11.33
C ASP A 267 9.28 10.84 10.82
N TYR A 268 9.78 11.70 11.71
CA TYR A 268 10.18 13.06 11.40
C TYR A 268 11.23 13.13 10.28
N TYR A 269 12.14 12.16 10.19
CA TYR A 269 13.18 12.16 9.15
C TYR A 269 12.59 12.03 7.74
N LEU A 270 11.42 11.41 7.59
CA LEU A 270 10.75 11.30 6.30
C LEU A 270 10.12 12.62 5.84
N ALA A 271 9.92 13.59 6.75
CA ALA A 271 9.43 14.91 6.38
C ALA A 271 10.39 15.64 5.44
N VAL A 272 11.67 15.23 5.38
CA VAL A 272 12.66 15.75 4.45
C VAL A 272 12.32 15.41 2.99
N ILE A 273 11.59 14.32 2.72
CA ILE A 273 11.24 13.88 1.36
C ILE A 273 10.39 14.95 0.64
N PRO A 274 9.23 15.40 1.19
CA PRO A 274 8.46 16.47 0.55
C PRO A 274 9.23 17.78 0.38
N PHE A 275 10.17 18.10 1.28
CA PHE A 275 11.05 19.27 1.12
C PHE A 275 11.93 19.17 -0.13
N PHE A 276 12.60 18.04 -0.34
CA PHE A 276 13.42 17.84 -1.54
C PHE A 276 12.59 17.86 -2.81
N VAL A 277 11.39 17.28 -2.79
CA VAL A 277 10.47 17.33 -3.93
C VAL A 277 10.08 18.77 -4.26
N VAL A 278 9.74 19.58 -3.26
CA VAL A 278 9.38 20.98 -3.47
C VAL A 278 10.58 21.80 -3.96
N MET A 279 11.75 21.64 -3.35
CA MET A 279 12.99 22.30 -3.80
C MET A 279 13.30 21.96 -5.26
N GLY A 280 13.21 20.68 -5.64
CA GLY A 280 13.39 20.24 -7.02
C GLY A 280 12.35 20.86 -7.96
N SER A 281 11.09 20.94 -7.54
CA SER A 281 10.02 21.54 -8.35
C SER A 281 10.17 23.06 -8.55
N LEU A 282 10.72 23.78 -7.56
CA LEU A 282 10.95 25.22 -7.63
C LEU A 282 12.16 25.58 -8.52
N VAL A 283 13.17 24.71 -8.58
CA VAL A 283 14.34 24.90 -9.45
C VAL A 283 14.04 24.53 -10.90
N ALA A 284 13.05 23.66 -11.14
CA ALA A 284 12.64 23.24 -12.47
C ALA A 284 11.74 24.25 -13.22
N VAL A 285 11.30 25.33 -12.56
CA VAL A 285 10.49 26.43 -13.12
C VAL A 285 11.39 27.64 -13.34
#